data_AF-A0A842VF62-F1
#
_entry.id   AF-A0A842VF62-F1
#
_cell.length_a   1.000
_cell.length_b   1.000
_cell.length_c   1.000
_cell.angle_alpha   90.00
_cell.angle_beta   90.00
_cell.angle_gamma   90.00
#
_symmetry.space_group_name_H-M   'P 1'
#
loop_
_entity.id
_entity.type
_entity.pdbx_description
1 polymer ?
#
loop_
_entity_poly.entity_id
_entity_poly.type
_entity_poly.pdbx_seq_one_letter_code
_entity_poly.pdbx_strand_id
1 'polypeptide(L)'
;MVQLKVIKKNGKKVNYDPKRIVEACISAGAEKKIAREVAEKVTNKFINIPTDEVRRLTIQELKKLDSEAADSWIKYDLEHAD
;
A
#
# COMPACT_ATOMS: atom_id res chain seq x y z
N MET A 1 5.91 -12.60 6.57
CA MET A 1 6.23 -11.18 6.88
C MET A 1 6.00 -10.35 5.63
N VAL A 2 5.03 -9.44 5.63
CA VAL A 2 4.76 -8.56 4.48
C VAL A 2 5.90 -7.55 4.36
N GLN A 3 6.67 -7.60 3.26
CA GLN A 3 7.65 -6.57 2.94
C GLN A 3 6.96 -5.46 2.14
N LEU A 4 6.57 -4.38 2.83
CA LEU A 4 6.07 -3.17 2.18
C LEU A 4 7.18 -2.57 1.29
N LYS A 5 6.84 -2.16 0.07
CA LYS A 5 7.76 -1.48 -0.85
C LYS A 5 7.19 -0.10 -1.18
N VAL A 6 8.02 0.93 -1.10
CA VAL A 6 7.67 2.31 -1.48
C VAL A 6 8.42 2.73 -2.73
N ILE A 7 7.76 3.54 -3.56
CA ILE A 7 8.36 4.13 -4.75
C ILE A 7 8.89 5.51 -4.36
N LYS A 8 10.20 5.72 -4.50
CA LYS A 8 10.81 7.05 -4.33
C LYS A 8 10.43 7.97 -5.49
N LYS A 9 10.58 9.28 -5.30
CA LYS A 9 10.30 10.32 -6.33
C LYS A 9 10.96 10.03 -7.69
N ASN A 10 12.10 9.34 -7.69
CA ASN A 10 12.83 8.93 -8.90
C ASN A 10 12.36 7.59 -9.51
N GLY A 11 11.19 7.07 -9.10
CA GLY A 11 10.64 5.81 -9.58
C GLY A 11 11.25 4.56 -8.94
N LYS A 12 12.30 4.67 -8.11
CA LYS A 12 12.97 3.51 -7.52
C LYS A 12 12.11 2.87 -6.43
N LYS A 13 11.82 1.57 -6.58
CA LYS A 13 11.20 0.73 -5.55
C LYS A 13 12.23 0.39 -4.47
N VAL A 14 11.91 0.66 -3.21
CA VAL A 14 12.75 0.32 -2.05
C VAL A 14 11.91 -0.32 -0.94
N ASN A 15 12.53 -1.14 -0.11
CA ASN A 15 11.86 -1.69 1.07
C ASN A 15 11.47 -0.56 2.02
N TYR A 16 10.22 -0.61 2.50
CA TYR A 16 9.69 0.27 3.51
C TYR A 16 10.18 -0.18 4.88
N ASP A 17 10.84 0.74 5.59
CA ASP A 17 11.26 0.53 6.97
C ASP A 17 10.48 1.52 7.86
N PRO A 18 9.59 1.04 8.75
CA PRO A 18 8.83 1.88 9.67
C PRO A 18 9.73 2.77 10.55
N LYS A 19 10.98 2.37 10.80
CA LYS A 19 11.94 3.18 11.57
C LYS A 19 12.19 4.54 10.93
N ARG A 20 12.13 4.64 9.61
CA ARG A 20 12.30 5.92 8.90
C ARG A 20 11.22 6.93 9.22
N ILE A 21 9.99 6.48 9.50
CA ILE A 21 8.92 7.38 9.97
C ILE A 21 9.24 7.86 11.37
N VAL A 22 9.67 6.96 12.26
CA VAL A 22 10.05 7.31 13.63
C VAL A 22 11.18 8.34 13.64
N GLU A 23 12.24 8.10 12.86
CA GLU A 23 13.39 9.01 12.72
C GLU A 23 12.99 10.36 12.14
N ALA A 24 12.13 10.38 11.11
CA ALA A 24 11.62 11.62 10.53
C ALA A 24 10.78 12.42 11.54
N CYS A 25 9.90 11.77 12.29
CA CYS A 25 9.10 12.41 13.33
C CYS A 25 9.97 12.98 14.45
N ILE A 26 10.95 12.23 14.94
CA ILE A 26 11.89 12.72 15.97
C ILE A 26 12.71 13.90 15.44
N SER A 27 13.20 13.83 14.20
CA SER A 27 13.94 14.93 13.56
C SER A 27 13.10 16.20 13.39
N ALA A 28 11.79 16.05 13.26
CA ALA A 28 10.82 17.14 13.24
C ALA A 28 10.44 17.67 14.63
N GLY A 29 11.03 17.13 15.71
CA GLY A 29 10.80 17.55 17.10
C GLY A 29 9.71 16.76 17.84
N ALA A 30 9.19 15.66 17.26
CA ALA A 30 8.20 14.84 17.95
C ALA A 30 8.82 13.98 19.06
N GLU A 31 8.07 13.78 20.14
CA GLU A 31 8.45 12.83 21.19
C GLU A 31 8.48 11.39 20.64
N LYS A 32 9.45 10.59 21.09
CA LYS A 32 9.67 9.22 20.62
C LYS A 32 8.43 8.32 20.72
N LYS A 33 7.60 8.52 21.74
CA LYS A 33 6.33 7.77 21.91
C LYS A 33 5.34 8.10 20.79
N ILE A 34 5.15 9.38 20.51
CA ILE A 34 4.28 9.87 19.43
C ILE A 34 4.80 9.41 18.07
N ALA A 35 6.11 9.51 17.84
CA ALA A 35 6.75 9.07 16.60
C ALA A 35 6.52 7.58 16.30
N ARG A 36 6.56 6.72 17.33
CA ARG A 36 6.27 5.29 17.20
C ARG A 36 4.79 5.03 16.88
N GLU A 37 3.89 5.71 17.59
CA GLU A 37 2.45 5.55 17.37
C GLU A 37 2.04 5.97 15.95
N VAL A 38 2.65 7.06 15.43
CA VAL A 38 2.45 7.49 14.04
C VAL A 38 2.96 6.43 13.06
N ALA A 39 4.17 5.91 13.26
CA ALA A 39 4.73 4.88 12.39
C ALA A 39 3.87 3.61 12.36
N GLU A 40 3.31 3.20 13.49
CA GLU A 40 2.43 2.05 13.62
C GLU A 40 1.09 2.28 12.93
N LYS A 41 0.43 3.42 13.16
CA LYS A 41 -0.83 3.79 12.49
C LYS A 41 -0.68 3.87 10.98
N VAL A 42 0.39 4.49 10.50
CA VAL A 42 0.67 4.61 9.06
C VAL A 42 0.91 3.22 8.45
N THR A 43 1.74 2.39 9.09
CA THR A 43 2.03 1.04 8.61
C THR A 43 0.79 0.15 8.62
N ASN A 44 -0.03 0.22 9.67
CA ASN A 44 -1.27 -0.54 9.77
C ASN A 44 -2.30 -0.12 8.73
N LYS A 45 -2.37 1.15 8.32
CA LYS A 45 -3.25 1.56 7.21
C LYS A 45 -2.88 0.90 5.88
N PHE A 46 -1.59 0.66 5.63
CA PHE A 46 -1.16 -0.05 4.43
C PHE A 46 -1.39 -1.56 4.51
N ILE A 47 -1.37 -2.14 5.72
CA ILE A 47 -1.62 -3.57 5.93
C ILE A 47 -3.13 -3.87 5.96
N ASN A 48 -3.94 -2.97 6.52
CA ASN A 48 -5.38 -3.11 6.69
C ASN A 48 -6.17 -2.51 5.51
N ILE A 49 -5.59 -2.47 4.31
CA ILE A 49 -6.38 -2.16 3.11
C ILE A 49 -7.36 -3.32 2.91
N PRO A 50 -8.69 -3.08 2.87
CA PRO A 50 -9.65 -4.14 2.62
C PRO A 50 -9.29 -4.91 1.35
N THR A 51 -9.48 -6.23 1.34
CA THR A 51 -9.17 -7.06 0.17
C THR A 51 -9.87 -6.58 -1.10
N ASP A 52 -11.09 -6.04 -0.96
CA ASP A 52 -11.85 -5.48 -2.07
C ASP A 52 -11.24 -4.19 -2.61
N GLU A 53 -10.63 -3.40 -1.73
CA GLU A 53 -9.91 -2.18 -2.11
C GLU A 53 -8.60 -2.54 -2.83
N VAL A 54 -7.86 -3.56 -2.36
CA VAL A 54 -6.68 -4.08 -3.06
C VAL A 54 -7.07 -4.61 -4.44
N ARG A 55 -8.16 -5.37 -4.53
CA ARG A 55 -8.69 -5.92 -5.78
C ARG A 55 -9.08 -4.80 -6.75
N ARG A 56 -9.83 -3.79 -6.28
CA ARG A 56 -10.22 -2.63 -7.09
C ARG A 56 -9.01 -1.88 -7.64
N LEU A 57 -8.04 -1.56 -6.78
CA LEU A 57 -6.81 -0.88 -7.19
C LEU A 57 -6.01 -1.71 -8.19
N THR A 58 -5.97 -3.04 -8.01
CA THR A 58 -5.29 -3.96 -8.93
C THR A 58 -5.95 -3.94 -10.31
N ILE A 59 -7.27 -4.08 -10.40
CA ILE A 59 -8.01 -4.02 -11.67
C ILE A 59 -7.86 -2.65 -12.33
N GLN A 60 -7.87 -1.56 -11.55
CA GLN A 60 -7.68 -0.21 -12.08
C GLN A 60 -6.30 0.00 -12.69
N GLU A 61 -5.23 -0.48 -12.05
CA GLU A 61 -3.88 -0.42 -12.61
C GLU A 61 -3.71 -1.39 -13.78
N LEU A 62 -4.29 -2.59 -13.70
CA LEU A 62 -4.27 -3.56 -14.79
C LEU A 62 -4.92 -2.98 -16.05
N LYS A 63 -6.06 -2.31 -15.92
CA LYS A 63 -6.76 -1.68 -17.06
C LYS A 63 -5.93 -0.62 -17.80
N LYS A 64 -4.97 0.02 -17.12
CA LYS A 64 -4.06 1.00 -17.75
C LYS A 64 -2.96 0.33 -18.57
N LEU A 65 -2.59 -0.90 -18.23
CA LEU A 65 -1.49 -1.63 -18.84
C LEU A 65 -1.98 -2.68 -19.85
N ASP A 66 -3.11 -3.32 -19.55
CA ASP A 66 -3.77 -4.38 -20.31
C ASP A 66 -5.28 -4.39 -19.99
N SER A 67 -6.06 -3.74 -20.84
CA SER A 67 -7.52 -3.64 -20.66
C SER A 67 -8.25 -4.96 -20.84
N GLU A 68 -7.75 -5.86 -21.69
CA GLU A 68 -8.41 -7.13 -22.00
C GLU A 68 -8.27 -8.12 -20.83
N ALA A 69 -7.10 -8.14 -20.19
CA ALA A 69 -6.89 -8.88 -18.95
C ALA A 69 -7.74 -8.33 -17.79
N ALA A 70 -7.89 -7.00 -17.69
CA ALA A 70 -8.74 -6.38 -16.68
C ALA A 70 -10.22 -6.75 -16.87
N ASP A 71 -10.73 -6.65 -18.11
CA ASP A 71 -12.12 -6.98 -18.41
C ASP A 71 -12.40 -8.49 -18.23
N SER A 72 -11.42 -9.36 -18.54
CA SER A 72 -11.50 -10.80 -18.26
C SER A 72 -11.58 -11.11 -16.77
N TRP A 73 -10.78 -10.42 -15.94
CA TRP A 73 -10.84 -10.55 -14.49
C TRP A 73 -12.20 -10.08 -13.95
N ILE A 74 -12.68 -8.90 -14.38
CA ILE A 74 -13.99 -8.38 -13.96
C ILE A 74 -15.09 -9.39 -14.29
N LYS A 75 -15.07 -9.97 -15.50
CA LYS A 75 -16.04 -10.99 -15.90
C LYS A 75 -15.98 -12.22 -15.00
N TYR A 76 -14.79 -12.72 -14.69
CA TYR A 76 -14.61 -13.84 -13.77
C TYR A 76 -15.17 -13.55 -12.38
N ASP A 77 -14.89 -12.36 -11.83
CA ASP A 77 -15.41 -11.94 -10.53
C ASP A 77 -16.94 -11.85 -10.53
N LEU A 78 -17.56 -11.38 -11.63
CA LEU A 78 -19.02 -11.33 -11.76
C LEU A 78 -19.66 -12.72 -11.86
N GLU A 79 -18.97 -13.68 -12.49
CA GLU A 79 -19.45 -15.06 -12.65
C GLU A 79 -19.29 -15.90 -11.38
N HIS A 80 -18.42 -15.48 -10.44
CA HIS A 80 -18.06 -16.22 -9.22
C HIS A 80 -18.26 -15.39 -7.94
N ALA A 81 -19.06 -14.33 -7.99
CA ALA A 81 -19.47 -13.60 -6.79
C ALA A 81 -20.52 -14.43 -6.04
N ASP A 82 -20.10 -15.11 -4.97
CA ASP A 82 -20.99 -15.71 -3.95
C ASP A 82 -21.76 -14.64 -3.17
#